data_AF-A0A650CEL4-F1
#
_entry.id   AF-A0A650CEL4-F1
#
_cell.length_a   1.000
_cell.length_b   1.000
_cell.length_c   1.000
_cell.angle_alpha   90.00
_cell.angle_beta   90.00
_cell.angle_gamma   90.00
#
_symmetry.space_group_name_H-M   'P 1'
#
loop_
_entity.id
_entity.type
_entity.pdbx_description
1 polymer ?
#
loop_
_entity_poly.entity_id
_entity_poly.type
_entity_poly.pdbx_seq_one_letter_code
_entity_poly.pdbx_strand_id
1 'polypeptide(L)'
;MPILRRGKEKIYHIDHLPEKMRVTLKTVMDVNLHDIAKYYGLKYLTPRVGEPIFIPYGELNGKFNNYEDAFDKIYEAIEEIKNEGYEEYKQWYPNAVFLDHYRIVFYSTTEYGEGVIYGIGAEPLADLKPSLDINKDDVVVIGMSIRIPNAKYYDVIRNKRDEIIEAYNQIYSEFHAKYDKDKVYVVEVATYYMKKFFDVVDDYFKILNFTNNLKGRTAVIPLFSSPAKRDGKIIDIWREYFKDYFEEGNYYKFEALQAIYNEEFINKILSLAKDNFEEIILVSEKKPRVPDLLKDLKIIKEGENYVMLSR
;
A
#
# COMPACT_ATOMS: atom_id res chain seq x y z
N MET A 1 13.21 -8.38 -22.18
CA MET A 1 13.76 -9.70 -22.60
C MET A 1 14.38 -10.29 -21.35
N PRO A 2 13.75 -11.25 -20.65
CA PRO A 2 14.19 -11.56 -19.29
C PRO A 2 15.41 -12.50 -19.28
N ILE A 3 16.34 -12.23 -18.35
CA ILE A 3 17.65 -12.87 -18.23
C ILE A 3 17.57 -14.06 -17.26
N LEU A 4 17.12 -15.21 -17.76
CA LEU A 4 17.49 -16.47 -17.13
C LEU A 4 18.95 -16.76 -17.49
N ARG A 5 19.85 -16.63 -16.51
CA ARG A 5 21.23 -17.07 -16.67
C ARG A 5 21.22 -18.57 -16.97
N ARG A 6 21.57 -18.96 -18.20
CA ARG A 6 21.68 -20.38 -18.63
C ARG A 6 22.45 -21.18 -17.56
N GLY A 7 21.84 -22.26 -17.05
CA GLY A 7 22.46 -23.15 -16.05
C GLY A 7 21.89 -23.09 -14.63
N LYS A 8 20.86 -22.28 -14.35
CA LYS A 8 20.18 -22.28 -13.04
C LYS A 8 19.27 -23.51 -12.87
N GLU A 9 19.17 -24.00 -11.63
CA GLU A 9 18.36 -25.16 -11.27
C GLU A 9 16.87 -24.92 -11.57
N LYS A 10 16.20 -25.91 -12.17
CA LYS A 10 14.76 -25.83 -12.43
C LYS A 10 13.97 -26.33 -11.23
N ILE A 11 13.25 -25.42 -10.59
CA ILE A 11 12.35 -25.71 -9.49
C ILE A 11 10.91 -25.50 -9.96
N TYR A 12 10.12 -26.58 -9.99
CA TYR A 12 8.78 -26.58 -10.56
C TYR A 12 7.66 -26.22 -9.57
N HIS A 13 7.98 -26.12 -8.27
CA HIS A 13 7.00 -25.82 -7.24
C HIS A 13 7.67 -25.13 -6.06
N ILE A 14 6.97 -24.21 -5.40
CA ILE A 14 7.44 -23.51 -4.21
C ILE A 14 7.79 -24.49 -3.07
N ASP A 15 7.14 -25.65 -3.02
CA ASP A 15 7.39 -26.66 -1.99
C ASP A 15 8.73 -27.38 -2.12
N HIS A 16 9.41 -27.26 -3.26
CA HIS A 16 10.76 -27.77 -3.47
C HIS A 16 11.84 -26.76 -3.07
N LEU A 17 11.47 -25.53 -2.70
CA LEU A 17 12.42 -24.59 -2.12
C LEU A 17 12.79 -25.00 -0.68
N PRO A 18 13.95 -24.58 -0.19
CA PRO A 18 14.31 -24.69 1.22
C PRO A 18 13.21 -24.12 2.10
N GLU A 19 12.94 -24.78 3.22
CA GLU A 19 11.82 -24.44 4.11
C GLU A 19 11.77 -22.94 4.45
N LYS A 20 12.91 -22.35 4.83
CA LYS A 20 13.01 -20.92 5.14
C LYS A 20 12.53 -20.04 3.98
N MET A 21 13.01 -20.28 2.77
CA MET A 21 12.59 -19.53 1.57
C MET A 21 11.11 -19.74 1.25
N ARG A 22 10.64 -20.98 1.27
CA ARG A 22 9.23 -21.31 1.01
C ARG A 22 8.30 -20.58 1.99
N VAL A 23 8.63 -20.63 3.28
CA VAL A 23 7.85 -20.00 4.35
C VAL A 23 7.87 -18.48 4.23
N THR A 24 9.05 -17.90 3.96
CA THR A 24 9.20 -16.46 3.72
C THR A 24 8.34 -16.01 2.55
N LEU A 25 8.41 -16.70 1.40
CA LEU A 25 7.63 -16.40 0.20
C LEU A 25 6.12 -16.46 0.46
N LYS A 26 5.63 -17.57 1.04
CA LYS A 26 4.20 -17.69 1.39
C LYS A 26 3.76 -16.52 2.29
N THR A 27 4.54 -16.24 3.34
CA THR A 27 4.26 -15.15 4.28
C THR A 27 4.17 -13.78 3.61
N VAL A 28 5.16 -13.38 2.78
CA VAL A 28 5.16 -12.04 2.17
C VAL A 28 4.13 -11.88 1.05
N MET A 29 3.77 -12.98 0.37
CA MET A 29 2.74 -12.97 -0.66
C MET A 29 1.32 -12.75 -0.09
N ASP A 30 1.08 -13.18 1.15
CA ASP A 30 -0.21 -12.99 1.83
C ASP A 30 -0.40 -11.54 2.30
N VAL A 31 0.69 -10.84 2.66
CA VAL A 31 0.64 -9.47 3.18
C VAL A 31 0.24 -8.47 2.10
N ASN A 32 -0.93 -7.84 2.29
CA ASN A 32 -1.49 -6.84 1.39
C ASN A 32 -1.39 -5.44 2.01
N LEU A 33 -0.69 -4.51 1.34
CA LEU A 33 -0.53 -3.11 1.75
C LEU A 33 -1.13 -2.12 0.74
N HIS A 34 -2.05 -2.56 -0.12
CA HIS A 34 -2.59 -1.74 -1.20
C HIS A 34 -3.33 -0.50 -0.70
N ASP A 35 -4.06 -0.61 0.40
CA ASP A 35 -4.79 0.50 1.01
C ASP A 35 -3.84 1.53 1.63
N ILE A 36 -2.76 1.07 2.27
CA ILE A 36 -1.73 1.95 2.81
C ILE A 36 -0.94 2.62 1.67
N ALA A 37 -0.60 1.90 0.61
CA ALA A 37 0.00 2.50 -0.59
C ALA A 37 -0.91 3.59 -1.16
N LYS A 38 -2.21 3.30 -1.30
CA LYS A 38 -3.23 4.25 -1.75
C LYS A 38 -3.33 5.48 -0.84
N TYR A 39 -3.21 5.31 0.47
CA TYR A 39 -3.18 6.43 1.41
C TYR A 39 -2.04 7.42 1.12
N TYR A 40 -0.88 6.94 0.70
CA TYR A 40 0.26 7.78 0.29
C TYR A 40 0.20 8.21 -1.18
N GLY A 41 -0.88 7.90 -1.91
CA GLY A 41 -1.01 8.19 -3.33
C GLY A 41 -0.08 7.34 -4.20
N LEU A 42 0.40 6.22 -3.66
CA LEU A 42 1.23 5.23 -4.31
C LEU A 42 0.36 4.05 -4.78
N LYS A 43 0.91 3.23 -5.68
CA LYS A 43 0.25 2.03 -6.18
C LYS A 43 1.27 0.98 -6.60
N TYR A 44 1.01 -0.28 -6.30
CA TYR A 44 1.72 -1.40 -6.93
C TYR A 44 1.29 -1.54 -8.39
N LEU A 45 2.27 -1.49 -9.30
CA LEU A 45 2.01 -1.56 -10.73
C LEU A 45 1.90 -3.01 -11.17
N THR A 46 0.74 -3.34 -11.73
CA THR A 46 0.50 -4.61 -12.42
C THR A 46 1.03 -4.52 -13.86
N PRO A 47 1.63 -5.58 -14.41
CA PRO A 47 2.00 -5.60 -15.83
C PRO A 47 0.74 -5.47 -16.71
N ARG A 48 0.81 -4.69 -17.80
CA ARG A 48 -0.33 -4.54 -18.75
C ARG A 48 -0.25 -5.52 -19.93
N VAL A 49 0.95 -5.78 -20.41
CA VAL A 49 1.27 -6.69 -21.52
C VAL A 49 2.63 -7.30 -21.18
N GLY A 50 2.84 -8.60 -21.29
CA GLY A 50 4.12 -9.23 -20.92
C GLY A 50 4.22 -9.57 -19.43
N GLU A 51 5.44 -9.64 -18.90
CA GLU A 51 5.75 -10.22 -17.59
C GLU A 51 5.95 -9.15 -16.51
N PRO A 52 5.72 -9.45 -15.23
CA PRO A 52 6.23 -8.63 -14.13
C PRO A 52 7.76 -8.73 -14.07
N ILE A 53 8.40 -8.07 -13.09
CA ILE A 53 9.80 -8.39 -12.74
C ILE A 53 9.82 -9.85 -12.25
N PHE A 54 10.25 -10.77 -13.12
CA PHE A 54 10.12 -12.20 -12.87
C PHE A 54 11.42 -12.79 -12.29
N ILE A 55 11.30 -13.47 -11.14
CA ILE A 55 12.39 -14.19 -10.49
C ILE A 55 12.06 -15.68 -10.45
N PRO A 56 12.79 -16.54 -11.19
CA PRO A 56 12.59 -17.98 -11.13
C PRO A 56 12.94 -18.55 -9.75
N TYR A 57 12.23 -19.58 -9.32
CA TYR A 57 12.52 -20.24 -8.03
C TYR A 57 13.95 -20.79 -7.94
N GLY A 58 14.55 -21.20 -9.06
CA GLY A 58 15.95 -21.59 -9.10
C GLY A 58 16.93 -20.53 -8.60
N GLU A 59 16.56 -19.25 -8.67
CA GLU A 59 17.39 -18.14 -8.17
C GLU A 59 17.23 -17.89 -6.67
N LEU A 60 16.14 -18.41 -6.11
CA LEU A 60 15.78 -18.33 -4.70
C LEU A 60 16.18 -19.60 -3.95
N ASN A 61 16.82 -20.57 -4.61
CA ASN A 61 17.36 -21.74 -3.94
C ASN A 61 18.65 -21.41 -3.17
N GLY A 62 18.92 -22.12 -2.08
CA GLY A 62 20.09 -21.89 -1.25
C GLY A 62 20.02 -22.51 0.15
N LYS A 63 20.95 -22.10 1.01
CA LYS A 63 20.93 -22.41 2.45
C LYS A 63 20.77 -21.11 3.22
N PHE A 64 19.74 -21.04 4.05
CA PHE A 64 19.37 -19.84 4.81
C PHE A 64 19.42 -20.17 6.30
N ASN A 65 20.08 -19.32 7.11
CA ASN A 65 20.20 -19.58 8.54
C ASN A 65 18.91 -19.20 9.28
N ASN A 66 18.25 -18.14 8.82
CA ASN A 66 17.02 -17.61 9.38
C ASN A 66 16.05 -17.18 8.24
N TYR A 67 14.90 -16.62 8.59
CA TYR A 67 13.92 -16.18 7.59
C TYR A 67 14.24 -14.81 6.98
N GLU A 68 14.98 -13.95 7.69
CA GLU A 68 15.47 -12.66 7.20
C GLU A 68 16.48 -12.86 6.06
N ASP A 69 17.44 -13.78 6.21
CA ASP A 69 18.39 -14.17 5.15
C ASP A 69 17.65 -14.58 3.86
N ALA A 70 16.54 -15.31 4.01
CA ALA A 70 15.72 -15.72 2.87
C ALA A 70 14.94 -14.54 2.27
N PHE A 71 14.47 -13.60 3.10
CA PHE A 71 13.82 -12.38 2.65
C PHE A 71 14.79 -11.49 1.87
N ASP A 72 15.99 -11.28 2.40
CA ASP A 72 17.02 -10.48 1.77
C ASP A 72 17.41 -11.08 0.41
N LYS A 73 17.49 -12.41 0.31
CA LYS A 73 17.75 -13.08 -0.96
C LYS A 73 16.68 -12.79 -2.03
N ILE A 74 15.41 -12.68 -1.65
CA ILE A 74 14.33 -12.30 -2.57
C ILE A 74 14.58 -10.88 -3.11
N TYR A 75 14.87 -9.94 -2.20
CA TYR A 75 15.12 -8.56 -2.59
C TYR A 75 16.39 -8.41 -3.43
N GLU A 76 17.49 -9.09 -3.07
CA GLU A 76 18.71 -9.12 -3.88
C GLU A 76 18.43 -9.59 -5.31
N ALA A 77 17.65 -10.67 -5.47
CA ALA A 77 17.31 -11.19 -6.80
C ALA A 77 16.48 -10.19 -7.61
N ILE A 78 15.53 -9.48 -6.97
CA ILE A 78 14.77 -8.41 -7.63
C ILE A 78 15.70 -7.26 -8.04
N GLU A 79 16.55 -6.80 -7.13
CA GLU A 79 17.48 -5.69 -7.37
C GLU A 79 18.46 -5.97 -8.51
N GLU A 80 18.88 -7.22 -8.71
CA GLU A 80 19.74 -7.63 -9.83
C GLU A 80 19.11 -7.36 -11.20
N ILE A 81 17.77 -7.39 -11.32
CA ILE A 81 17.07 -7.26 -12.60
C ILE A 81 16.08 -6.09 -12.66
N LYS A 82 15.88 -5.35 -11.57
CA LYS A 82 14.82 -4.33 -11.46
C LYS A 82 14.88 -3.28 -12.55
N ASN A 83 16.08 -2.86 -12.96
CA ASN A 83 16.24 -1.80 -13.94
C ASN A 83 15.68 -2.21 -15.30
N GLU A 84 15.87 -3.47 -15.70
CA GLU A 84 15.31 -4.01 -16.94
C GLU A 84 13.79 -4.07 -16.86
N GLY A 85 13.25 -4.57 -15.75
CA GLY A 85 11.81 -4.57 -15.55
C GLY A 85 11.22 -3.15 -15.50
N TYR A 86 11.88 -2.18 -14.87
CA TYR A 86 11.44 -0.79 -14.86
C TYR A 86 11.37 -0.20 -16.27
N GLU A 87 12.31 -0.54 -17.17
CA GLU A 87 12.22 -0.12 -18.57
C GLU A 87 10.98 -0.70 -19.27
N GLU A 88 10.58 -1.94 -18.98
CA GLU A 88 9.32 -2.52 -19.49
C GLU A 88 8.10 -1.81 -18.88
N TYR A 89 8.09 -1.61 -17.56
CA TYR A 89 7.01 -0.89 -16.88
C TYR A 89 6.85 0.56 -17.35
N LYS A 90 7.94 1.26 -17.69
CA LYS A 90 7.90 2.64 -18.25
C LYS A 90 7.17 2.70 -19.59
N GLN A 91 7.13 1.61 -20.35
CA GLN A 91 6.33 1.57 -21.59
C GLN A 91 4.83 1.67 -21.30
N TRP A 92 4.38 1.17 -20.14
CA TRP A 92 2.98 1.21 -19.72
C TRP A 92 2.65 2.42 -18.82
N TYR A 93 3.65 2.87 -18.06
CA TYR A 93 3.55 3.93 -17.05
C TYR A 93 4.71 4.93 -17.22
N PRO A 94 4.71 5.75 -18.30
CA PRO A 94 5.87 6.56 -18.68
C PRO A 94 6.27 7.63 -17.65
N ASN A 95 5.34 8.04 -16.80
CA ASN A 95 5.56 9.06 -15.77
C ASN A 95 5.73 8.46 -14.36
N ALA A 96 5.79 7.14 -14.24
CA ALA A 96 5.95 6.47 -12.95
C ALA A 96 7.32 6.79 -12.33
N VAL A 97 7.29 7.11 -11.03
CA VAL A 97 8.48 7.05 -10.18
C VAL A 97 8.40 5.73 -9.44
N PHE A 98 9.36 4.85 -9.69
CA PHE A 98 9.45 3.54 -9.02
C PHE A 98 10.12 3.70 -7.66
N LEU A 99 9.60 2.97 -6.68
CA LEU A 99 10.12 2.90 -5.32
C LEU A 99 10.58 1.46 -5.06
N ASP A 100 11.64 1.31 -4.27
CA ASP A 100 12.30 0.02 -3.98
C ASP A 100 11.52 -0.83 -2.94
N HIS A 101 10.23 -0.99 -3.19
CA HIS A 101 9.34 -1.90 -2.49
C HIS A 101 8.45 -2.62 -3.50
N TYR A 102 8.20 -3.90 -3.30
CA TYR A 102 7.54 -4.74 -4.30
C TYR A 102 6.46 -5.58 -3.66
N ARG A 103 5.31 -5.67 -4.31
CA ARG A 103 4.31 -6.69 -3.99
C ARG A 103 4.72 -7.98 -4.68
N ILE A 104 4.94 -9.01 -3.88
CA ILE A 104 5.36 -10.32 -4.37
C ILE A 104 4.13 -11.15 -4.69
N VAL A 105 4.09 -11.74 -5.89
CA VAL A 105 3.01 -12.61 -6.35
C VAL A 105 3.58 -13.88 -6.96
N PHE A 106 2.78 -14.95 -6.98
CA PHE A 106 3.12 -16.14 -7.75
C PHE A 106 3.11 -15.82 -9.24
N TYR A 107 4.11 -16.30 -9.98
CA TYR A 107 4.14 -16.16 -11.43
C TYR A 107 4.77 -17.38 -12.12
N SER A 108 4.43 -17.59 -13.39
CA SER A 108 5.04 -18.60 -14.23
C SER A 108 5.05 -18.17 -15.69
N THR A 109 6.06 -18.61 -16.45
CA THR A 109 6.25 -18.27 -17.86
C THR A 109 6.65 -19.49 -18.69
N THR A 110 6.41 -19.41 -20.01
CA THR A 110 6.77 -20.43 -21.00
C THR A 110 7.73 -19.93 -22.07
N GLU A 111 8.19 -18.67 -22.03
CA GLU A 111 8.88 -17.98 -23.14
C GLU A 111 10.25 -18.57 -23.56
N TYR A 112 10.73 -19.63 -22.91
CA TYR A 112 12.11 -20.10 -23.07
C TYR A 112 12.28 -21.41 -23.84
N GLY A 113 11.22 -21.97 -24.44
CA GLY A 113 11.30 -23.25 -25.16
C GLY A 113 11.72 -24.44 -24.26
N GLU A 114 11.71 -24.23 -22.95
CA GLU A 114 12.31 -25.07 -21.92
C GLU A 114 11.27 -25.67 -20.95
N GLY A 115 9.99 -25.54 -21.31
CA GLY A 115 8.83 -25.86 -20.46
C GLY A 115 8.36 -24.66 -19.63
N VAL A 116 7.39 -24.89 -18.74
CA VAL A 116 6.92 -23.88 -17.78
C VAL A 116 8.00 -23.65 -16.72
N ILE A 117 8.34 -22.38 -16.49
CA ILE A 117 9.25 -21.94 -15.43
C ILE A 117 8.41 -21.24 -14.37
N TYR A 118 8.59 -21.66 -13.11
CA TYR A 118 7.86 -21.13 -11.96
C TYR A 118 8.76 -20.21 -11.13
N GLY A 119 8.13 -19.22 -10.51
CA GLY A 119 8.84 -18.22 -9.73
C GLY A 119 7.88 -17.23 -9.07
N ILE A 120 8.42 -16.05 -8.79
CA ILE A 120 7.65 -14.91 -8.31
C ILE A 120 7.64 -13.79 -9.35
N GLY A 121 6.54 -13.05 -9.39
CA GLY A 121 6.50 -11.71 -9.96
C GLY A 121 6.67 -10.69 -8.85
N ALA A 122 7.50 -9.68 -9.10
CA ALA A 122 7.64 -8.50 -8.25
C ALA A 122 6.96 -7.31 -8.93
N GLU A 123 5.82 -6.88 -8.37
CA GLU A 123 5.09 -5.70 -8.82
C GLU A 123 5.63 -4.47 -8.09
N PRO A 124 6.28 -3.50 -8.76
CA PRO A 124 6.91 -2.39 -8.08
C PRO A 124 5.89 -1.42 -7.52
N LEU A 125 6.14 -0.93 -6.31
CA LEU A 125 5.48 0.24 -5.77
C LEU A 125 5.90 1.44 -6.60
N ALA A 126 4.93 2.24 -7.03
CA ALA A 126 5.22 3.41 -7.80
C ALA A 126 4.28 4.55 -7.44
N ASP A 127 4.79 5.73 -7.73
CA ASP A 127 4.03 6.94 -7.76
C ASP A 127 3.72 7.33 -9.22
N LEU A 128 2.43 7.49 -9.52
CA LEU A 128 1.94 7.89 -10.85
C LEU A 128 1.78 9.42 -11.02
N LYS A 129 2.24 10.21 -10.05
CA LYS A 129 2.20 11.68 -10.03
C LYS A 129 0.82 12.33 -10.28
N PRO A 130 -0.29 11.89 -9.66
CA PRO A 130 -1.49 12.72 -9.66
C PRO A 130 -1.27 13.91 -8.72
N SER A 131 -0.75 15.02 -9.25
CA SER A 131 -0.80 16.31 -8.57
C SER A 131 -2.13 16.99 -8.86
N LEU A 132 -2.84 17.42 -7.82
CA LEU A 132 -3.90 18.40 -7.99
C LEU A 132 -3.24 19.77 -8.20
N ASP A 133 -3.55 20.42 -9.32
CA ASP A 133 -3.08 21.78 -9.58
C ASP A 133 -3.85 22.77 -8.70
N ILE A 134 -3.45 22.85 -7.44
CA ILE A 134 -3.96 23.79 -6.44
C ILE A 134 -2.86 24.83 -6.21
N ASN A 135 -2.99 25.96 -6.89
CA ASN A 135 -2.14 27.12 -6.68
C ASN A 135 -2.80 28.04 -5.65
N LYS A 136 -2.60 27.72 -4.35
CA LYS A 136 -3.12 28.49 -3.21
C LYS A 136 -2.02 28.67 -2.17
N ASP A 137 -2.06 29.81 -1.47
CA ASP A 137 -1.16 30.11 -0.36
C ASP A 137 -1.64 29.43 0.94
N ASP A 138 -0.68 29.02 1.77
CA ASP A 138 -0.90 28.43 3.12
C ASP A 138 -1.90 27.26 3.13
N VAL A 139 -1.58 26.24 2.32
CA VAL A 139 -2.33 24.99 2.22
C VAL A 139 -1.86 23.98 3.25
N VAL A 140 -2.80 23.33 3.94
CA VAL A 140 -2.56 22.14 4.77
C VAL A 140 -3.30 20.96 4.17
N VAL A 141 -2.57 19.90 3.80
CA VAL A 141 -3.14 18.62 3.38
C VAL A 141 -3.27 17.73 4.60
N ILE A 142 -4.49 17.26 4.90
CA ILE A 142 -4.80 16.37 6.02
C ILE A 142 -4.91 14.94 5.49
N GLY A 143 -3.75 14.33 5.25
CA GLY A 143 -3.60 13.07 4.54
C GLY A 143 -2.40 13.11 3.58
N MET A 144 -2.08 11.97 2.97
CA MET A 144 -0.88 11.84 2.13
C MET A 144 -1.17 11.48 0.66
N SER A 145 -2.43 11.25 0.29
CA SER A 145 -2.77 10.71 -1.03
C SER A 145 -2.72 11.74 -2.16
N ILE A 146 -2.56 13.01 -1.80
CA ILE A 146 -2.53 14.14 -2.70
C ILE A 146 -1.25 14.91 -2.46
N ARG A 147 -0.58 15.30 -3.54
CA ARG A 147 0.58 16.19 -3.45
C ARG A 147 0.30 17.54 -4.08
N ILE A 148 0.54 18.55 -3.25
CA ILE A 148 0.48 19.97 -3.58
C ILE A 148 1.86 20.57 -3.25
N PRO A 149 2.51 21.24 -4.21
CA PRO A 149 3.77 21.94 -3.97
C PRO A 149 3.63 22.95 -2.82
N ASN A 150 4.64 23.06 -1.96
CA ASN A 150 4.72 24.01 -0.84
C ASN A 150 3.65 23.88 0.25
N ALA A 151 2.79 22.85 0.20
CA ALA A 151 1.81 22.60 1.25
C ALA A 151 2.47 22.00 2.51
N LYS A 152 1.79 22.16 3.65
CA LYS A 152 2.10 21.44 4.89
C LYS A 152 1.28 20.15 4.93
N TYR A 153 1.84 19.08 5.48
CA TYR A 153 1.20 17.75 5.49
C TYR A 153 0.98 17.27 6.91
N TYR A 154 -0.25 16.88 7.22
CA TYR A 154 -0.59 16.12 8.42
C TYR A 154 -0.81 14.66 8.05
N ASP A 155 0.18 13.82 8.36
CA ASP A 155 0.10 12.38 8.15
C ASP A 155 -0.71 11.73 9.28
N VAL A 156 -1.96 11.41 8.95
CA VAL A 156 -2.95 10.78 9.83
C VAL A 156 -2.48 9.41 10.34
N ILE A 157 -1.76 8.63 9.52
CA ILE A 157 -1.43 7.24 9.87
C ILE A 157 -0.01 7.08 10.42
N ARG A 158 0.82 8.13 10.41
CA ARG A 158 2.22 8.09 10.87
C ARG A 158 2.39 7.45 12.25
N ASN A 159 1.52 7.82 13.19
CA ASN A 159 1.56 7.31 14.57
C ASN A 159 0.81 5.98 14.76
N LYS A 160 0.16 5.46 13.71
CA LYS A 160 -0.56 4.17 13.72
C LYS A 160 0.20 3.06 12.99
N ARG A 161 1.41 3.30 12.48
CA ARG A 161 2.16 2.32 11.66
C ARG A 161 2.40 0.99 12.37
N ASP A 162 2.83 1.03 13.63
CA ASP A 162 3.03 -0.19 14.43
C ASP A 162 1.71 -0.93 14.67
N GLU A 163 0.62 -0.19 14.92
CA GLU A 163 -0.73 -0.76 15.08
C GLU A 163 -1.24 -1.41 13.78
N ILE A 164 -0.97 -0.79 12.62
CA ILE A 164 -1.29 -1.34 11.30
C ILE A 164 -0.57 -2.68 11.11
N ILE A 165 0.74 -2.72 11.40
CA ILE A 165 1.57 -3.93 11.29
C ILE A 165 1.04 -5.02 12.23
N GLU A 166 0.78 -4.68 13.49
CA GLU A 166 0.24 -5.60 14.50
C GLU A 166 -1.11 -6.18 14.05
N ALA A 167 -2.03 -5.33 13.59
CA ALA A 167 -3.35 -5.75 13.14
C ALA A 167 -3.27 -6.70 11.94
N TYR A 168 -2.47 -6.38 10.91
CA TYR A 168 -2.25 -7.26 9.76
C TYR A 168 -1.66 -8.60 10.19
N ASN A 169 -0.57 -8.59 10.96
CA ASN A 169 0.05 -9.81 11.48
C ASN A 169 -0.95 -10.68 12.26
N GLN A 170 -1.80 -10.06 13.06
CA GLN A 170 -2.82 -10.78 13.82
C GLN A 170 -3.85 -11.46 12.89
N ILE A 171 -4.43 -10.73 11.92
CA ILE A 171 -5.45 -11.33 11.04
C ILE A 171 -4.89 -12.45 10.18
N TYR A 172 -3.66 -12.30 9.68
CA TYR A 172 -3.03 -13.34 8.87
C TYR A 172 -2.66 -14.54 9.73
N SER A 173 -2.13 -14.34 10.94
CA SER A 173 -1.87 -15.44 11.88
C SER A 173 -3.15 -16.22 12.19
N GLU A 174 -4.27 -15.53 12.43
CA GLU A 174 -5.58 -16.14 12.67
C GLU A 174 -6.09 -16.92 11.44
N PHE A 175 -5.92 -16.37 10.23
CA PHE A 175 -6.27 -17.04 8.98
C PHE A 175 -5.49 -18.34 8.82
N HIS A 176 -4.16 -18.30 8.91
CA HIS A 176 -3.33 -19.48 8.72
C HIS A 176 -3.57 -20.53 9.82
N ALA A 177 -3.82 -20.12 11.05
CA ALA A 177 -4.14 -21.06 12.14
C ALA A 177 -5.45 -21.82 11.89
N LYS A 178 -6.43 -21.18 11.23
CA LYS A 178 -7.80 -21.70 11.08
C LYS A 178 -8.07 -22.36 9.72
N TYR A 179 -7.45 -21.88 8.64
CA TYR A 179 -7.80 -22.27 7.27
C TYR A 179 -6.64 -22.82 6.45
N ASP A 180 -5.39 -22.49 6.78
CA ASP A 180 -4.24 -22.99 6.05
C ASP A 180 -3.84 -24.40 6.53
N LYS A 181 -3.63 -25.30 5.58
CA LYS A 181 -3.22 -26.68 5.87
C LYS A 181 -1.81 -26.74 6.43
N ASP A 182 -0.94 -25.85 5.95
CA ASP A 182 0.46 -25.81 6.37
C ASP A 182 0.63 -25.03 7.69
N LYS A 183 -0.35 -24.17 8.03
CA LYS A 183 -0.33 -23.26 9.19
C LYS A 183 0.93 -22.39 9.24
N VAL A 184 1.41 -21.98 8.07
CA VAL A 184 2.69 -21.29 7.93
C VAL A 184 2.43 -19.79 7.79
N TYR A 185 2.73 -19.04 8.85
CA TYR A 185 2.83 -17.58 8.82
C TYR A 185 3.91 -17.13 9.80
N VAL A 186 4.91 -16.39 9.32
CA VAL A 186 6.02 -15.92 10.16
C VAL A 186 5.91 -14.42 10.39
N VAL A 187 5.37 -14.05 11.56
CA VAL A 187 5.17 -12.65 11.98
C VAL A 187 6.43 -11.80 11.86
N GLU A 188 7.61 -12.36 12.14
CA GLU A 188 8.89 -11.66 12.03
C GLU A 188 9.16 -11.20 10.60
N VAL A 189 8.98 -12.09 9.61
CA VAL A 189 9.15 -11.79 8.18
C VAL A 189 8.13 -10.78 7.69
N ALA A 190 6.85 -10.99 8.06
CA ALA A 190 5.78 -10.09 7.67
C ALA A 190 6.00 -8.68 8.24
N THR A 191 6.40 -8.59 9.51
CA THR A 191 6.81 -7.33 10.15
C THR A 191 7.97 -6.68 9.40
N TYR A 192 9.02 -7.43 9.05
CA TYR A 192 10.17 -6.91 8.34
C TYR A 192 9.78 -6.34 6.96
N TYR A 193 8.97 -7.09 6.20
CA TYR A 193 8.41 -6.66 4.92
C TYR A 193 7.59 -5.36 5.04
N MET A 194 6.66 -5.28 6.01
CA MET A 194 5.84 -4.08 6.21
C MET A 194 6.64 -2.87 6.72
N LYS A 195 7.68 -3.09 7.55
CA LYS A 195 8.58 -2.02 7.98
C LYS A 195 9.36 -1.46 6.79
N LYS A 196 9.89 -2.32 5.93
CA LYS A 196 10.58 -1.91 4.70
C LYS A 196 9.69 -1.04 3.80
N PHE A 197 8.39 -1.34 3.70
CA PHE A 197 7.43 -0.47 3.03
C PHE A 197 7.41 0.94 3.64
N PHE A 198 7.29 1.06 4.97
CA PHE A 198 7.25 2.36 5.63
C PHE A 198 8.58 3.12 5.56
N ASP A 199 9.71 2.41 5.59
CA ASP A 199 11.04 3.02 5.40
C ASP A 199 11.15 3.64 4.00
N VAL A 200 10.72 2.92 2.97
CA VAL A 200 10.68 3.41 1.57
C VAL A 200 9.74 4.62 1.42
N VAL A 201 8.58 4.60 2.10
CA VAL A 201 7.65 5.73 2.14
C VAL A 201 8.31 6.94 2.83
N ASP A 202 8.94 6.76 3.98
CA ASP A 202 9.59 7.86 4.70
C ASP A 202 10.71 8.49 3.88
N ASP A 203 11.53 7.65 3.23
CA ASP A 203 12.59 8.14 2.36
C ASP A 203 12.07 8.91 1.15
N TYR A 204 10.95 8.47 0.57
CA TYR A 204 10.32 9.15 -0.55
C TYR A 204 9.71 10.49 -0.15
N PHE A 205 9.06 10.57 1.02
CA PHE A 205 8.34 11.75 1.48
C PHE A 205 9.14 12.66 2.42
N LYS A 206 10.42 12.37 2.69
CA LYS A 206 11.26 13.17 3.61
C LYS A 206 11.38 14.65 3.29
N ILE A 207 11.16 15.03 2.03
CA ILE A 207 11.22 16.44 1.58
C ILE A 207 9.93 17.22 1.87
N LEU A 208 8.85 16.55 2.28
CA LEU A 208 7.58 17.21 2.59
C LEU A 208 7.64 17.94 3.92
N ASN A 209 6.91 19.05 4.00
CA ASN A 209 6.79 19.86 5.20
C ASN A 209 5.70 19.29 6.12
N PHE A 210 6.09 18.40 7.04
CA PHE A 210 5.13 17.82 8.00
C PHE A 210 4.73 18.83 9.09
N THR A 211 3.45 18.84 9.45
CA THR A 211 2.89 19.68 10.50
C THR A 211 1.96 18.88 11.41
N ASN A 212 1.94 19.21 12.70
CA ASN A 212 0.88 18.80 13.63
C ASN A 212 -0.13 19.93 13.90
N ASN A 213 0.09 21.11 13.29
CA ASN A 213 -0.79 22.26 13.41
C ASN A 213 -1.82 22.24 12.27
N LEU A 214 -3.07 21.89 12.60
CA LEU A 214 -4.22 21.88 11.69
C LEU A 214 -4.86 23.28 11.62
N LYS A 215 -4.08 24.24 11.14
CA LYS A 215 -4.52 25.62 10.90
C LYS A 215 -3.82 26.19 9.68
N GLY A 216 -4.56 26.96 8.89
CA GLY A 216 -4.06 27.66 7.71
C GLY A 216 -5.20 28.31 6.95
N ARG A 217 -4.93 28.75 5.72
CA ARG A 217 -5.98 29.34 4.86
C ARG A 217 -6.88 28.28 4.24
N THR A 218 -6.28 27.24 3.66
CA THR A 218 -6.99 26.18 2.92
C THR A 218 -6.63 24.81 3.47
N ALA A 219 -7.64 24.01 3.82
CA ALA A 219 -7.48 22.60 4.12
C ALA A 219 -7.79 21.75 2.89
N VAL A 220 -6.97 20.74 2.60
CA VAL A 220 -7.25 19.72 1.59
C VAL A 220 -7.37 18.38 2.28
N ILE A 221 -8.52 17.73 2.14
CA ILE A 221 -8.89 16.54 2.89
C ILE A 221 -9.26 15.43 1.91
N PRO A 222 -8.37 14.46 1.67
CA PRO A 222 -8.73 13.23 0.98
C PRO A 222 -9.73 12.44 1.82
N LEU A 223 -10.84 12.03 1.20
CA LEU A 223 -11.87 11.20 1.78
C LEU A 223 -11.73 9.76 1.25
N PHE A 224 -11.80 8.81 2.18
CA PHE A 224 -11.83 7.39 1.88
C PHE A 224 -13.19 6.82 2.34
N SER A 225 -13.74 5.90 1.57
CA SER A 225 -14.98 5.21 1.96
C SER A 225 -14.69 4.27 3.11
N SER A 226 -15.45 4.37 4.19
CA SER A 226 -15.40 3.44 5.31
C SER A 226 -16.80 3.10 5.80
N PRO A 227 -17.11 1.82 6.04
CA PRO A 227 -18.32 1.41 6.76
C PRO A 227 -18.17 1.57 8.29
N ALA A 228 -16.94 1.75 8.80
CA ALA A 228 -16.67 1.87 10.22
C ALA A 228 -17.16 3.21 10.76
N LYS A 229 -17.89 3.16 11.87
CA LYS A 229 -18.49 4.36 12.47
C LYS A 229 -17.67 4.90 13.64
N ARG A 230 -17.12 4.01 14.46
CA ARG A 230 -16.42 4.35 15.70
C ARG A 230 -14.92 4.40 15.52
N ASP A 231 -14.26 5.24 16.31
CA ASP A 231 -12.81 5.22 16.46
C ASP A 231 -12.37 4.13 17.45
N GLY A 232 -11.17 3.60 17.27
CA GLY A 232 -10.66 2.50 18.08
C GLY A 232 -9.43 1.82 17.48
N LYS A 233 -9.06 0.67 18.07
CA LYS A 233 -7.98 -0.16 17.53
C LYS A 233 -8.40 -0.81 16.23
N ILE A 234 -7.51 -0.88 15.24
CA ILE A 234 -7.79 -1.41 13.90
C ILE A 234 -8.41 -2.81 13.96
N ILE A 235 -7.82 -3.71 14.76
CA ILE A 235 -8.33 -5.09 14.88
C ILE A 235 -9.74 -5.16 15.47
N ASP A 236 -10.07 -4.30 16.43
CA ASP A 236 -11.38 -4.26 17.08
C ASP A 236 -12.42 -3.74 16.09
N ILE A 237 -12.07 -2.70 15.32
CA ILE A 237 -12.92 -2.16 14.26
C ILE A 237 -13.18 -3.21 13.16
N TRP A 238 -12.16 -3.96 12.73
CA TRP A 238 -12.35 -5.07 11.80
C TRP A 238 -13.30 -6.12 12.33
N ARG A 239 -13.18 -6.50 13.61
CA ARG A 239 -14.05 -7.52 14.23
C ARG A 239 -15.51 -7.05 14.35
N GLU A 240 -15.74 -5.76 14.57
CA GLU A 240 -17.08 -5.19 14.72
C GLU A 240 -17.75 -4.93 13.36
N TYR A 241 -17.06 -4.21 12.46
CA TYR A 241 -17.66 -3.66 11.24
C TYR A 241 -17.42 -4.51 9.98
N PHE A 242 -16.50 -5.49 10.06
CA PHE A 242 -16.09 -6.32 8.93
C PHE A 242 -16.16 -7.81 9.27
N LYS A 243 -17.07 -8.17 10.20
CA LYS A 243 -17.27 -9.53 10.70
C LYS A 243 -17.51 -10.55 9.59
N ASP A 244 -18.27 -10.18 8.56
CA ASP A 244 -18.56 -11.06 7.42
C ASP A 244 -17.27 -11.53 6.72
N TYR A 245 -16.23 -10.69 6.66
CA TYR A 245 -14.96 -11.09 6.07
C TYR A 245 -14.23 -12.15 6.91
N PHE A 246 -14.36 -12.11 8.24
CA PHE A 246 -13.85 -13.17 9.12
C PHE A 246 -14.63 -14.48 8.95
N GLU A 247 -15.96 -14.40 8.80
CA GLU A 247 -16.81 -15.56 8.66
C GLU A 247 -16.60 -16.27 7.31
N GLU A 248 -16.45 -15.50 6.24
CA GLU A 248 -16.24 -15.98 4.87
C GLU A 248 -14.78 -16.33 4.55
N GLY A 249 -13.83 -16.04 5.45
CA GLY A 249 -12.41 -16.24 5.22
C GLY A 249 -11.79 -15.28 4.19
N ASN A 250 -12.40 -14.11 3.99
CA ASN A 250 -12.01 -13.09 3.02
C ASN A 250 -10.95 -12.12 3.58
N TYR A 251 -9.87 -12.65 4.16
CA TYR A 251 -8.87 -11.85 4.89
C TYR A 251 -8.11 -10.84 4.02
N TYR A 252 -7.99 -11.09 2.71
CA TYR A 252 -7.39 -10.15 1.75
C TYR A 252 -8.20 -8.87 1.54
N LYS A 253 -9.44 -8.78 2.06
CA LYS A 253 -10.32 -7.60 1.97
C LYS A 253 -10.20 -6.64 3.17
N PHE A 254 -9.44 -6.99 4.21
CA PHE A 254 -9.24 -6.09 5.35
C PHE A 254 -8.33 -4.92 4.96
N GLU A 255 -8.84 -3.71 5.12
CA GLU A 255 -8.12 -2.47 4.86
C GLU A 255 -8.03 -1.67 6.15
N ALA A 256 -6.80 -1.38 6.58
CA ALA A 256 -6.55 -0.60 7.79
C ALA A 256 -7.00 0.85 7.59
N LEU A 257 -6.88 1.35 6.36
CA LEU A 257 -7.35 2.69 6.02
C LEU A 257 -8.83 2.89 6.32
N GLN A 258 -9.68 1.89 6.07
CA GLN A 258 -11.11 1.98 6.39
C GLN A 258 -11.34 1.99 7.90
N ALA A 259 -10.56 1.24 8.68
CA ALA A 259 -10.66 1.29 10.14
C ALA A 259 -10.21 2.65 10.71
N ILE A 260 -9.19 3.26 10.13
CA ILE A 260 -8.64 4.55 10.57
C ILE A 260 -9.52 5.72 10.14
N TYR A 261 -9.99 5.72 8.89
CA TYR A 261 -10.88 6.76 8.32
C TYR A 261 -12.36 6.49 8.62
N ASN A 262 -12.65 6.09 9.86
CA ASN A 262 -14.02 5.89 10.34
C ASN A 262 -14.78 7.22 10.47
N GLU A 263 -16.11 7.13 10.60
CA GLU A 263 -17.01 8.28 10.67
C GLU A 263 -16.68 9.26 11.81
N GLU A 264 -16.43 8.77 13.03
CA GLU A 264 -16.06 9.59 14.18
C GLU A 264 -14.75 10.38 13.95
N PHE A 265 -13.71 9.70 13.45
CA PHE A 265 -12.43 10.33 13.13
C PHE A 265 -12.62 11.42 12.06
N ILE A 266 -13.31 11.11 10.97
CA ILE A 266 -13.51 12.07 9.88
C ILE A 266 -14.33 13.27 10.35
N ASN A 267 -15.42 13.05 11.09
CA ASN A 267 -16.23 14.14 11.63
C ASN A 267 -15.40 15.08 12.53
N LYS A 268 -14.50 14.54 13.35
CA LYS A 268 -13.55 15.34 14.14
C LYS A 268 -12.63 16.17 13.26
N ILE A 269 -12.03 15.58 12.23
CA ILE A 269 -11.17 16.29 11.26
C ILE A 269 -11.95 17.40 10.54
N LEU A 270 -13.16 17.12 10.08
CA LEU A 270 -14.00 18.08 9.37
C LEU A 270 -14.42 19.24 10.28
N SER A 271 -14.75 18.98 11.55
CA SER A 271 -15.05 20.04 12.52
C SER A 271 -13.83 20.93 12.75
N LEU A 272 -12.65 20.34 12.98
CA LEU A 272 -11.41 21.10 13.14
C LEU A 272 -11.08 21.93 11.89
N ALA A 273 -11.28 21.36 10.69
CA ALA A 273 -11.07 22.07 9.44
C ALA A 273 -12.05 23.25 9.29
N LYS A 274 -13.33 23.00 9.59
CA LYS A 274 -14.37 24.03 9.56
C LYS A 274 -14.05 25.21 10.46
N ASP A 275 -13.48 24.98 11.63
CA ASP A 275 -13.20 26.04 12.62
C ASP A 275 -11.88 26.79 12.36
N ASN A 276 -10.88 26.13 11.75
CA ASN A 276 -9.52 26.68 11.64
C ASN A 276 -9.12 27.16 10.23
N PHE A 277 -9.95 26.92 9.21
CA PHE A 277 -9.63 27.26 7.81
C PHE A 277 -10.74 28.11 7.17
N GLU A 278 -10.36 28.93 6.21
CA GLU A 278 -11.29 29.74 5.40
C GLU A 278 -11.94 28.89 4.30
N GLU A 279 -11.15 27.99 3.70
CA GLU A 279 -11.55 27.12 2.61
C GLU A 279 -11.25 25.65 2.91
N ILE A 280 -12.14 24.77 2.46
CA ILE A 280 -11.98 23.31 2.56
C ILE A 280 -12.14 22.70 1.17
N ILE A 281 -11.17 21.91 0.76
CA ILE A 281 -11.21 21.12 -0.47
C ILE A 281 -11.31 19.65 -0.07
N LEU A 282 -12.47 19.04 -0.33
CA LEU A 282 -12.64 17.60 -0.17
C LEU A 282 -12.28 16.92 -1.48
N VAL A 283 -11.53 15.84 -1.42
CA VAL A 283 -11.07 15.11 -2.60
C VAL A 283 -11.35 13.62 -2.41
N SER A 284 -11.83 12.93 -3.43
CA SER A 284 -12.06 11.48 -3.38
C SER A 284 -11.97 10.86 -4.78
N GLU A 285 -11.92 9.53 -4.86
CA GLU A 285 -11.88 8.80 -6.15
C GLU A 285 -13.10 9.04 -7.04
N LYS A 286 -14.22 9.42 -6.43
CA LYS A 286 -15.46 9.85 -7.10
C LYS A 286 -15.83 11.22 -6.58
N LYS A 287 -16.85 11.86 -7.18
CA LYS A 287 -17.35 13.14 -6.69
C LYS A 287 -17.74 13.03 -5.21
N PRO A 288 -17.09 13.79 -4.31
CA PRO A 288 -17.41 13.73 -2.89
C PRO A 288 -18.83 14.26 -2.66
N ARG A 289 -19.59 13.55 -1.81
CA ARG A 289 -20.81 14.11 -1.23
C ARG A 289 -20.41 15.04 -0.09
N VAL A 290 -20.91 16.28 -0.10
CA VAL A 290 -20.65 17.24 0.98
C VAL A 290 -21.21 16.67 2.30
N PRO A 291 -20.36 16.45 3.32
CA PRO A 291 -20.78 15.98 4.64
C PRO A 291 -21.73 16.96 5.31
N ASP A 292 -22.65 16.45 6.14
CA ASP A 292 -23.67 17.27 6.80
C ASP A 292 -23.08 18.40 7.64
N LEU A 293 -21.92 18.16 8.28
CA LEU A 293 -21.17 19.14 9.07
C LEU A 293 -20.70 20.38 8.29
N LEU A 294 -20.59 20.26 6.97
CA LEU A 294 -20.08 21.31 6.08
C LEU A 294 -21.17 21.91 5.17
N LYS A 295 -22.44 21.51 5.32
CA LYS A 295 -23.53 21.95 4.43
C LYS A 295 -23.87 23.44 4.53
N ASP A 296 -23.50 24.08 5.63
CA ASP A 296 -23.63 25.51 5.83
C ASP A 296 -22.54 26.33 5.12
N LEU A 297 -21.49 25.68 4.61
CA LEU A 297 -20.46 26.32 3.79
C LEU A 297 -20.93 26.47 2.34
N LYS A 298 -20.50 27.56 1.69
CA LYS A 298 -20.78 27.82 0.29
C LYS A 298 -19.88 26.97 -0.62
N ILE A 299 -20.50 26.25 -1.56
CA ILE A 299 -19.78 25.58 -2.65
C ILE A 299 -19.25 26.63 -3.63
N ILE A 300 -17.92 26.71 -3.77
CA ILE A 300 -17.26 27.62 -4.70
C ILE A 300 -17.02 26.95 -6.05
N LYS A 301 -16.56 25.69 -6.03
CA LYS A 301 -16.16 24.95 -7.23
C LYS A 301 -16.35 23.47 -7.01
N GLU A 302 -16.74 22.76 -8.06
CA GLU A 302 -16.85 21.31 -8.07
C GLU A 302 -16.13 20.76 -9.30
N GLY A 303 -15.47 19.62 -9.13
CA GLY A 303 -14.97 18.80 -10.22
C GLY A 303 -15.47 17.37 -10.10
N GLU A 304 -14.95 16.49 -10.95
CA GLU A 304 -15.31 15.07 -10.91
C GLU A 304 -14.91 14.40 -9.61
N ASN A 305 -13.79 14.80 -9.01
CA ASN A 305 -13.17 14.14 -7.87
C ASN A 305 -12.93 15.08 -6.68
N TYR A 306 -13.48 16.29 -6.71
CA TYR A 306 -13.32 17.26 -5.62
C TYR A 306 -14.49 18.22 -5.49
N VAL A 307 -14.66 18.77 -4.28
CA VAL A 307 -15.53 19.92 -3.99
C VAL A 307 -14.76 20.93 -3.15
N MET A 308 -14.89 22.21 -3.49
CA MET A 308 -14.32 23.33 -2.77
C MET A 308 -15.42 24.09 -2.05
N LEU A 309 -15.23 24.29 -0.75
CA LEU A 309 -16.16 24.92 0.17
C LEU A 309 -15.47 26.13 0.82
N SER A 310 -16.24 27.18 1.10
CA SER A 310 -15.80 28.36 1.85
C SER A 310 -16.88 28.82 2.80
N ARG A 311 -16.45 29.51 3.85
CA ARG A 311 -17.34 30.33 4.67
C ARG A 311 -18.00 31.45 3.88
#